data_AF-M5CGU9-F1
#
_entry.id   AF-M5CGU9-F1
#
_cell.length_a   1.000
_cell.length_b   1.000
_cell.length_c   1.000
_cell.angle_alpha   90.00
_cell.angle_beta   90.00
_cell.angle_gamma   90.00
#
_symmetry.space_group_name_H-M   'P 1'
#
loop_
_entity.id
_entity.type
_entity.pdbx_description
1 polymer ?
#
loop_
_entity_poly.entity_id
_entity_poly.type
_entity_poly.pdbx_seq_one_letter_code
_entity_poly.pdbx_strand_id
1 'polypeptide(L)'
;MRLRTYSKQQGPSGAAATAQTGAYFEIAVIGSADDSLPKLAPDDTEMMYRSHSAPAKPDYEWTDGIVFDETHELWSKLEPGDCFEVMVSARGRGWTNDAERGHLIFW
;
A
#
# COMPACT_ATOMS: atom_id res chain seq x y z
N MET A 1 -10.60 -7.91 -2.23
CA MET A 1 -9.44 -7.35 -2.98
C MET A 1 -8.14 -7.58 -2.22
N ARG A 2 -7.02 -7.81 -2.90
CA ARG A 2 -5.67 -7.91 -2.30
C ARG A 2 -4.61 -7.34 -3.23
N LEU A 3 -3.64 -6.60 -2.67
CA LEU A 3 -2.43 -6.20 -3.40
C LEU A 3 -1.32 -7.23 -3.20
N ARG A 4 -0.69 -7.62 -4.30
CA ARG A 4 0.48 -8.50 -4.33
C ARG A 4 1.63 -7.79 -5.05
N THR A 5 2.81 -7.73 -4.46
CA THR A 5 3.97 -7.04 -5.08
C THR A 5 5.18 -7.96 -5.21
N TYR A 6 5.95 -7.79 -6.29
CA TYR A 6 7.27 -8.36 -6.45
C TYR A 6 8.28 -7.25 -6.18
N SER A 7 8.82 -7.25 -4.97
CA SER A 7 9.58 -6.12 -4.46
C SER A 7 10.69 -6.56 -3.53
N LYS A 8 11.54 -5.61 -3.16
CA LYS A 8 12.51 -5.69 -2.06
C LYS A 8 12.65 -4.30 -1.45
N GLN A 9 13.23 -4.25 -0.26
CA GLN A 9 13.66 -2.99 0.32
C GLN A 9 15.15 -2.96 0.60
N GLN A 10 15.72 -1.76 0.50
CA GLN A 10 17.08 -1.48 0.91
C GLN A 10 17.04 -0.37 1.95
N GLY A 11 17.87 -0.51 2.99
CA GLY A 11 18.02 0.47 4.04
C GLY A 11 19.49 0.72 4.35
N PRO A 12 19.80 1.70 5.21
CA PRO A 12 21.15 1.94 5.67
C PRO A 12 21.81 0.69 6.29
N SER A 13 23.12 0.56 6.16
CA SER A 13 23.88 -0.58 6.71
C SER A 13 23.61 -0.77 8.20
N GLY A 14 23.20 -1.98 8.60
CA GLY A 14 22.88 -2.33 9.98
C GLY A 14 21.51 -1.84 10.48
N ALA A 15 20.72 -1.16 9.65
CA ALA A 15 19.36 -0.75 10.00
C ALA A 15 18.38 -1.91 9.81
N ALA A 16 17.47 -2.10 10.77
CA ALA A 16 16.33 -2.98 10.66
C ALA A 16 15.06 -2.17 10.30
N ALA A 17 14.23 -2.70 9.42
CA ALA A 17 12.92 -2.12 9.12
C ALA A 17 12.00 -2.31 10.33
N THR A 18 11.11 -1.34 10.58
CA THR A 18 10.09 -1.44 11.64
C THR A 18 8.69 -1.27 11.02
N ALA A 19 7.65 -1.22 11.84
CA ALA A 19 6.33 -0.84 11.34
C ALA A 19 6.31 0.65 10.92
N GLN A 20 7.12 1.50 11.53
CA GLN A 20 7.13 2.95 11.31
C GLN A 20 8.22 3.42 10.35
N THR A 21 9.24 2.58 10.12
CA THR A 21 10.39 2.85 9.24
C THR A 21 10.51 1.76 8.18
N GLY A 22 11.12 2.08 7.05
CA GLY A 22 11.28 1.14 5.94
C GLY A 22 10.35 1.42 4.77
N ALA A 23 10.26 0.43 3.89
CA ALA A 23 9.48 0.48 2.67
C ALA A 23 8.23 -0.41 2.76
N TYR A 24 7.13 0.10 2.24
CA TYR A 24 5.82 -0.55 2.31
C TYR A 24 4.89 -0.06 1.21
N PHE A 25 3.73 -0.71 1.12
CA PHE A 25 2.68 -0.40 0.16
C PHE A 25 1.37 -0.08 0.89
N GLU A 26 0.67 0.93 0.38
CA GLU A 26 -0.64 1.37 0.85
C GLU A 26 -1.63 1.35 -0.31
N ILE A 27 -2.92 1.23 0.04
CA ILE A 27 -4.03 1.39 -0.89
C ILE A 27 -4.89 2.52 -0.37
N ALA A 28 -5.16 3.53 -1.20
CA ALA A 28 -6.15 4.56 -0.92
C ALA A 28 -7.33 4.49 -1.88
N VAL A 29 -8.48 4.96 -1.40
CA VAL A 29 -9.63 5.27 -2.25
C VAL A 29 -9.58 6.75 -2.60
N ILE A 30 -9.60 7.09 -3.88
CA ILE A 30 -9.62 8.48 -4.38
C ILE A 30 -10.91 8.71 -5.18
N GLY A 31 -11.45 9.93 -5.15
CA GLY A 31 -12.76 10.24 -5.74
C GLY A 31 -12.80 10.18 -7.27
N SER A 32 -11.67 10.44 -7.92
CA SER A 32 -11.48 10.25 -9.36
C SER A 32 -10.00 10.05 -9.64
N ALA A 33 -9.65 9.55 -10.82
CA ALA A 33 -8.25 9.38 -11.20
C ALA A 33 -7.45 10.71 -11.27
N ASP A 34 -8.14 11.86 -11.38
CA ASP A 34 -7.52 13.19 -11.38
C ASP A 34 -7.43 13.79 -9.96
N ASP A 35 -8.04 13.14 -8.97
CA ASP A 35 -8.00 13.55 -7.57
C ASP A 35 -6.81 12.88 -6.88
N SER A 36 -5.93 13.67 -6.30
CA SER A 36 -4.75 13.15 -5.60
C SER A 36 -4.99 12.94 -4.10
N LEU A 37 -6.18 13.23 -3.59
CA LEU A 37 -6.47 13.14 -2.16
C LEU A 37 -7.32 11.89 -1.85
N PRO A 38 -6.96 11.14 -0.80
CA PRO A 38 -7.81 10.06 -0.31
C PRO A 38 -9.19 10.57 0.09
N LYS A 39 -10.24 9.80 -0.23
CA LYS A 39 -11.59 10.02 0.31
C LYS A 39 -11.57 9.84 1.83
N LEU A 40 -12.55 10.47 2.47
CA LEU A 40 -12.77 10.34 3.90
C LEU A 40 -13.88 9.33 4.22
N ALA A 41 -13.61 8.44 5.17
CA ALA A 41 -14.57 7.52 5.79
C ALA A 41 -15.66 8.30 6.57
N PRO A 42 -16.74 7.66 7.06
CA PRO A 42 -17.81 8.35 7.80
C PRO A 42 -17.36 9.11 9.06
N ASP A 43 -16.23 8.73 9.63
CA ASP A 43 -15.61 9.32 10.82
C ASP A 43 -14.52 10.36 10.49
N ASP A 44 -14.48 10.82 9.23
CA ASP A 44 -13.48 11.75 8.70
C ASP A 44 -12.03 11.21 8.66
N THR A 45 -11.84 9.90 8.81
CA THR A 45 -10.53 9.27 8.61
C THR A 45 -10.24 9.10 7.11
N GLU A 46 -9.01 9.39 6.67
CA GLU A 46 -8.59 9.08 5.29
C GLU A 46 -8.71 7.59 5.02
N MET A 47 -9.33 7.23 3.89
CA MET A 47 -9.48 5.86 3.43
C MET A 47 -8.18 5.35 2.80
N MET A 48 -7.13 5.31 3.62
CA MET A 48 -5.79 4.87 3.27
C MET A 48 -5.37 3.73 4.21
N TYR A 49 -5.03 2.60 3.63
CA TYR A 49 -4.77 1.38 4.38
C TYR A 49 -3.45 0.75 3.98
N ARG A 50 -2.66 0.39 4.99
CA ARG A 50 -1.40 -0.32 4.76
C ARG A 50 -1.67 -1.75 4.30
N SER A 51 -1.11 -2.12 3.15
CA SER A 51 -1.22 -3.46 2.59
C SER A 51 -0.21 -4.42 3.19
N HIS A 52 1.09 -4.11 3.07
CA HIS A 52 2.22 -4.89 3.59
C HIS A 52 3.52 -4.10 3.50
N SER A 53 4.55 -4.55 4.23
CA SER A 53 5.93 -4.06 4.05
C SER A 53 6.61 -4.76 2.89
N ALA A 54 7.50 -4.05 2.20
CA ALA A 54 8.41 -4.68 1.25
C ALA A 54 9.36 -5.65 1.99
N PRO A 55 9.76 -6.77 1.39
CA PRO A 55 10.58 -7.77 2.07
C PRO A 55 12.00 -7.22 2.30
N ALA A 56 12.54 -7.41 3.50
CA ALA A 56 13.90 -6.97 3.88
C ALA A 56 15.00 -7.89 3.35
N LYS A 57 14.70 -8.69 2.32
CA LYS A 57 15.64 -9.62 1.68
C LYS A 57 16.39 -8.91 0.54
N PRO A 58 17.61 -9.36 0.20
CA PRO A 58 18.38 -8.77 -0.89
C PRO A 58 17.75 -9.01 -2.27
N ASP A 59 16.99 -10.10 -2.40
CA ASP A 59 16.34 -10.53 -3.63
C ASP A 59 14.87 -10.12 -3.66
N TYR A 60 14.34 -9.93 -4.86
CA TYR A 60 12.93 -9.69 -5.06
C TYR A 60 12.10 -10.90 -4.66
N GLU A 61 11.01 -10.66 -3.93
CA GLU A 61 10.09 -11.69 -3.49
C GLU A 61 8.65 -11.25 -3.69
N TRP A 62 7.80 -12.21 -4.06
CA TRP A 62 6.37 -12.00 -4.12
C TRP A 62 5.80 -11.96 -2.70
N THR A 63 5.26 -10.81 -2.32
CA THR A 63 4.56 -10.63 -1.04
C THR A 63 3.08 -10.37 -1.28
N ASP A 64 2.24 -11.14 -0.60
CA ASP A 64 0.80 -10.91 -0.55
C ASP A 64 0.46 -10.01 0.63
N GLY A 65 -0.28 -8.93 0.36
CA GLY A 65 -0.78 -8.03 1.39
C GLY A 65 -2.00 -8.56 2.12
N ILE A 66 -2.54 -7.73 3.02
CA ILE A 66 -3.81 -8.05 3.67
C ILE A 66 -4.95 -8.17 2.66
N VAL A 67 -5.95 -8.96 3.03
CA VAL A 67 -7.19 -9.13 2.28
C VAL A 67 -8.17 -8.06 2.73
N PHE A 68 -8.62 -7.23 1.78
CA PHE A 68 -9.76 -6.34 1.93
C PHE A 68 -11.00 -7.11 1.48
N ASP A 69 -11.60 -7.88 2.39
CA ASP A 69 -12.86 -8.59 2.13
C ASP A 69 -14.04 -7.62 2.05
N GLU A 70 -15.21 -8.11 1.65
CA GLU A 70 -16.43 -7.30 1.48
C GLU A 70 -16.91 -6.58 2.76
N THR A 71 -16.41 -6.95 3.93
CA THR A 71 -16.75 -6.32 5.22
C THR A 71 -15.82 -5.19 5.60
N HIS A 72 -14.67 -5.04 4.92
CA HIS A 72 -13.72 -3.99 5.21
C HIS A 72 -14.31 -2.60 4.92
N GLU A 73 -14.07 -1.64 5.81
CA GLU A 73 -14.56 -0.27 5.70
C GLU A 73 -14.07 0.50 4.45
N LEU A 74 -13.07 -0.03 3.74
CA LEU A 74 -12.59 0.49 2.45
C LEU A 74 -13.72 0.49 1.41
N TRP A 75 -14.70 -0.40 1.55
CA TRP A 75 -15.85 -0.48 0.64
C TRP A 75 -17.01 0.46 1.02
N SER A 76 -16.99 1.08 2.22
CA SER A 76 -18.16 1.72 2.82
C SER A 76 -18.69 2.96 2.10
N LYS A 77 -17.86 3.66 1.33
CA LYS A 77 -18.17 4.92 0.65
C LYS A 77 -17.74 4.94 -0.83
N LEU A 78 -17.63 3.76 -1.44
CA LEU A 78 -17.29 3.67 -2.86
C LEU A 78 -18.47 4.12 -3.73
N GLU A 79 -18.19 5.04 -4.63
CA GLU A 79 -19.12 5.58 -5.61
C GLU A 79 -18.61 5.24 -7.02
N PRO A 80 -19.51 5.12 -8.02
CA PRO A 80 -19.09 4.96 -9.40
C PRO A 80 -18.16 6.11 -9.85
N GLY A 81 -16.94 5.76 -10.26
CA GLY A 81 -15.90 6.72 -10.64
C GLY A 81 -14.72 6.77 -9.67
N ASP A 82 -14.91 6.28 -8.44
CA ASP A 82 -13.83 6.14 -7.48
C ASP A 82 -12.75 5.19 -7.99
N CYS A 83 -11.51 5.47 -7.62
CA CYS A 83 -10.34 4.68 -8.01
C CYS A 83 -9.59 4.16 -6.78
N PHE A 84 -8.89 3.04 -6.95
CA PHE A 84 -7.92 2.55 -5.98
C PHE A 84 -6.52 3.02 -6.37
N GLU A 85 -5.91 3.86 -5.55
CA GLU A 85 -4.53 4.26 -5.70
C GLU A 85 -3.62 3.31 -4.92
N VAL A 86 -2.55 2.84 -5.56
CA VAL A 86 -1.49 2.06 -4.89
C VAL A 86 -0.30 2.97 -4.64
N MET A 87 0.01 3.20 -3.38
CA MET A 87 1.16 4.00 -2.96
C MET A 87 2.37 3.13 -2.65
N VAL A 88 3.51 3.54 -3.20
CA VAL A 88 4.82 2.91 -2.97
C VAL A 88 5.62 3.83 -2.04
N SER A 89 5.76 3.43 -0.78
CA SER A 89 6.27 4.31 0.28
C SER A 89 7.62 3.83 0.80
N ALA A 90 8.49 4.79 1.13
CA ALA A 90 9.75 4.59 1.87
C ALA A 90 9.94 5.76 2.85
N ARG A 91 9.68 5.52 4.14
CA ARG A 91 9.50 6.62 5.13
C ARG A 91 10.77 7.07 5.85
N GLY A 92 11.86 6.30 5.76
CA GLY A 92 13.13 6.61 6.42
C GLY A 92 14.18 7.13 5.45
N ARG A 93 15.02 8.08 5.88
CA ARG A 93 16.17 8.52 5.07
C ARG A 93 17.06 7.33 4.72
N GLY A 94 17.38 7.19 3.43
CA GLY A 94 18.20 6.10 2.92
C GLY A 94 17.46 4.77 2.75
N TRP A 95 16.15 4.73 3.00
CA TRP A 95 15.32 3.59 2.62
C TRP A 95 14.85 3.73 1.17
N THR A 96 14.83 2.61 0.47
CA THR A 96 14.33 2.50 -0.90
C THR A 96 13.32 1.37 -0.96
N ASN A 97 12.16 1.65 -1.55
CA ASN A 97 11.22 0.62 -1.98
C ASN A 97 11.51 0.33 -3.47
N ASP A 98 12.03 -0.86 -3.74
CA ASP A 98 12.36 -1.31 -5.08
C ASP A 98 11.32 -2.36 -5.50
N ALA A 99 10.31 -1.91 -6.23
CA ALA A 99 9.17 -2.71 -6.65
C ALA A 99 9.21 -2.89 -8.18
N GLU A 100 9.34 -4.14 -8.63
CA GLU A 100 9.33 -4.44 -10.06
C GLU A 100 7.90 -4.58 -10.60
N ARG A 101 7.01 -5.22 -9.82
CA ARG A 101 5.63 -5.53 -10.25
C ARG A 101 4.64 -5.40 -9.09
N GLY A 102 3.41 -4.99 -9.42
CA GLY A 102 2.29 -4.92 -8.49
C GLY A 102 1.01 -5.39 -9.16
N HIS A 103 0.24 -6.22 -8.45
CA HIS A 103 -1.02 -6.80 -8.93
C HIS A 103 -2.11 -6.52 -7.90
N LEU A 104 -3.15 -5.81 -8.31
CA LEU A 104 -4.37 -5.66 -7.53
C LEU A 104 -5.37 -6.73 -7.96
N ILE A 105 -5.70 -7.65 -7.06
CA ILE A 105 -6.48 -8.86 -7.34
C ILE A 105 -7.86 -8.76 -6.70
N PHE A 106 -8.90 -9.05 -7.49
CA PHE A 106 -10.31 -9.14 -7.08
C PHE A 106 -10.80 -10.59 -7.24
N TRP A 107 -11.83 -10.96 -6.49
CA TRP A 107 -12.49 -12.27 -6.53
C TRP A 107 -13.99 -12.10 -6.42
#